data_AF-A0AAU8IJT4-F1
#
_entry.id   AF-A0AAU8IJT4-F1
#
_cell.length_a   1.000
_cell.length_b   1.000
_cell.length_c   1.000
_cell.angle_alpha   90.00
_cell.angle_beta   90.00
_cell.angle_gamma   90.00
#
_symmetry.space_group_name_H-M   'P 1'
#
loop_
_entity.id
_entity.type
_entity.pdbx_description
1 polymer ?
#
loop_
_entity_poly.entity_id
_entity_poly.type
_entity_poly.pdbx_seq_one_letter_code
_entity_poly.pdbx_strand_id
1 'polypeptide(L)'
;MNKYGFYAEFDGKQSLPVEISRPEETMISETMLSSIKAFARKKGTEVIGVDELKDGAMRAYFRKKKWFHKNPEIIYYVSEITDRDS
;
A
#
# COMPACT_ATOMS: atom_id res chain seq x y z
N MET A 1 1.39 14.09 13.28
CA MET A 1 1.24 12.68 12.87
C MET A 1 0.39 12.70 11.61
N ASN A 2 0.85 12.03 10.56
CA ASN A 2 0.22 12.09 9.24
C ASN A 2 -0.64 10.84 9.02
N LYS A 3 -1.69 11.00 8.23
CA LYS A 3 -2.64 9.94 7.91
C LYS A 3 -2.39 9.50 6.47
N TYR A 4 -2.12 8.22 6.26
CA TYR A 4 -1.79 7.69 4.93
C TYR A 4 -2.81 6.64 4.51
N GLY A 5 -3.39 6.84 3.32
CA GLY A 5 -4.31 5.90 2.70
C GLY A 5 -3.57 4.88 1.85
N PHE A 6 -3.97 3.62 1.94
CA PHE A 6 -3.50 2.52 1.10
C PHE A 6 -4.60 2.12 0.13
N TYR A 7 -4.37 2.36 -1.15
CA TYR A 7 -5.30 2.06 -2.23
C TYR A 7 -4.72 0.89 -3.01
N ALA A 8 -5.42 -0.25 -3.03
CA ALA A 8 -4.93 -1.39 -3.78
C ALA A 8 -4.98 -1.05 -5.29
N GLU A 9 -3.87 -1.27 -6.00
CA GLU A 9 -3.79 -1.17 -7.46
C GLU A 9 -3.78 -2.54 -8.11
N PHE A 10 -3.18 -3.53 -7.43
CA PHE A 10 -3.11 -4.91 -7.88
C PHE A 10 -3.10 -5.83 -6.66
N ASP A 11 -4.07 -6.73 -6.55
CA ASP A 11 -4.23 -7.65 -5.42
C ASP A 11 -3.50 -8.98 -5.61
N GLY A 12 -2.77 -9.13 -6.71
CA GLY A 12 -2.10 -10.37 -7.10
C GLY A 12 -2.97 -11.31 -7.95
N LYS A 13 -4.20 -10.91 -8.30
CA LYS A 13 -5.08 -11.64 -9.21
C LYS A 13 -5.43 -10.76 -10.41
N GLN A 14 -5.60 -11.38 -11.57
CA GLN A 14 -5.90 -10.68 -12.82
C GLN A 14 -7.37 -10.25 -12.94
N SER A 15 -8.14 -10.29 -11.85
CA SER A 15 -9.60 -10.21 -11.88
C SER A 15 -10.12 -8.97 -11.17
N LEU A 16 -10.45 -7.97 -11.99
CA LEU A 16 -11.18 -6.72 -11.74
C LEU A 16 -10.32 -5.47 -11.48
N PRO A 17 -10.72 -4.30 -12.03
CA PRO A 17 -10.11 -3.03 -11.67
C PRO A 17 -10.32 -2.78 -10.19
N VAL A 18 -9.23 -2.59 -9.46
CA VAL A 18 -9.30 -2.34 -8.03
C VAL A 18 -9.91 -0.96 -7.79
N GLU A 19 -10.80 -0.86 -6.80
CA GLU A 19 -11.56 0.36 -6.53
C GLU A 19 -10.66 1.40 -5.85
N ILE A 20 -9.99 2.23 -6.66
CA ILE A 20 -9.09 3.30 -6.21
C ILE A 20 -9.81 4.50 -5.57
N SER A 21 -11.16 4.48 -5.52
CA SER A 21 -11.97 5.58 -4.98
C SER A 21 -11.89 5.68 -3.45
N ARG A 22 -11.48 4.60 -2.76
CA ARG A 22 -11.40 4.54 -1.30
C ARG A 22 -10.15 3.82 -0.84
N PRO A 23 -9.50 4.29 0.23
CA PRO A 23 -8.39 3.56 0.82
C PRO A 23 -8.91 2.25 1.41
N GLU A 24 -8.29 1.12 1.07
CA GLU A 24 -8.53 -0.18 1.70
C GLU A 24 -8.20 -0.12 3.19
N GLU A 25 -7.17 0.66 3.53
CA GLU A 25 -6.71 0.84 4.90
C GLU A 25 -6.13 2.24 5.09
N THR A 26 -6.21 2.74 6.31
CA THR A 26 -5.56 4.00 6.67
C THR A 26 -4.62 3.81 7.85
N MET A 27 -3.40 4.31 7.74
CA MET A 27 -2.37 4.21 8.78
C MET A 27 -1.95 5.59 9.26
N ILE A 28 -1.79 5.74 10.58
CA ILE A 28 -1.22 6.94 11.18
C ILE A 28 0.26 6.68 11.44
N SER A 29 1.13 7.56 10.95
CA SER A 29 2.57 7.45 11.19
C SER A 29 3.29 8.78 10.97
N GLU A 30 4.58 8.84 11.33
CA GLU A 30 5.41 10.03 11.10
C GLU A 30 5.77 10.19 9.62
N THR A 31 6.07 9.10 8.92
CA THR A 31 6.50 9.10 7.52
C THR A 31 5.79 8.04 6.70
N MET A 32 5.58 8.28 5.40
CA MET A 32 4.94 7.32 4.50
C MET A 32 5.67 5.96 4.50
N LEU A 33 7.01 5.96 4.52
CA LEU A 33 7.82 4.74 4.63
C LEU A 33 7.57 3.96 5.93
N SER A 34 7.43 4.65 7.07
CA SER A 34 7.09 4.00 8.34
C SER A 34 5.68 3.40 8.32
N SER A 35 4.73 4.11 7.69
CA SER A 35 3.38 3.63 7.42
C SER A 35 3.39 2.36 6.57
N ILE A 36 4.12 2.33 5.45
CA ILE A 36 4.25 1.17 4.55
C ILE A 36 4.79 -0.05 5.30
N LYS A 37 5.84 0.13 6.13
CA LYS A 37 6.40 -0.95 6.95
C LYS A 37 5.41 -1.46 7.99
N ALA A 38 4.67 -0.57 8.64
CA ALA A 38 3.64 -0.94 9.61
C ALA A 38 2.48 -1.70 8.94
N PHE A 39 2.06 -1.25 7.76
CA PHE A 39 1.04 -1.91 6.95
C PHE A 39 1.47 -3.33 6.54
N ALA A 40 2.71 -3.51 6.06
CA ALA A 40 3.24 -4.84 5.73
C ALA A 40 3.17 -5.81 6.92
N ARG A 41 3.56 -5.33 8.11
CA ARG A 41 3.48 -6.11 9.36
C ARG A 41 2.03 -6.48 9.68
N LYS A 42 1.09 -5.54 9.57
CA LYS A 42 -0.35 -5.76 9.81
C LYS A 42 -0.94 -6.79 8.85
N LYS A 43 -0.56 -6.75 7.56
CA LYS A 43 -1.07 -7.68 6.53
C LYS A 43 -0.31 -9.02 6.46
N GLY A 44 0.74 -9.21 7.25
CA GLY A 44 1.57 -10.42 7.18
C GLY A 44 2.36 -10.55 5.87
N THR A 45 2.64 -9.42 5.21
CA THR A 45 3.40 -9.34 3.97
C THR A 45 4.81 -8.80 4.23
N GLU A 46 5.63 -8.79 3.18
CA GLU A 46 6.94 -8.16 3.16
C GLU A 46 6.94 -7.09 2.07
N VAL A 47 7.54 -5.92 2.36
CA VAL A 47 7.79 -4.88 1.37
C VAL A 47 8.95 -5.33 0.49
N ILE A 48 8.75 -5.40 -0.82
CA ILE A 48 9.78 -5.81 -1.79
C ILE A 48 10.31 -4.65 -2.62
N GLY A 49 9.59 -3.53 -2.64
CA GLY A 49 9.98 -2.32 -3.34
C GLY A 49 9.07 -1.17 -2.95
N VAL A 50 9.56 0.05 -3.18
CA VAL A 50 8.78 1.28 -3.09
C VAL A 50 9.27 2.19 -4.21
N ASP A 51 8.34 2.74 -4.99
CA ASP A 51 8.62 3.80 -5.95
C ASP A 51 8.01 5.11 -5.46
N GLU A 52 8.77 6.19 -5.56
CA GLU A 52 8.24 7.54 -5.37
C GLU A 52 7.47 7.96 -6.61
N LEU A 53 6.26 8.47 -6.40
CA LEU A 53 5.41 9.01 -7.44
C LEU A 53 5.42 10.54 -7.38
N LYS A 54 4.75 11.15 -8.35
CA LYS A 54 4.50 12.60 -8.32
C LYS A 54 3.65 12.98 -7.10
N ASP A 55 3.69 14.26 -6.74
CA ASP A 55 2.87 14.85 -5.68
C ASP A 55 3.10 14.24 -4.28
N GLY A 56 4.27 13.63 -4.05
CA GLY A 56 4.66 13.08 -2.75
C GLY A 56 3.99 11.75 -2.39
N ALA A 57 3.31 11.10 -3.34
CA ALA A 57 2.77 9.76 -3.18
C ALA A 57 3.83 8.67 -3.40
N MET A 58 3.52 7.44 -3.00
CA MET A 58 4.39 6.27 -3.22
C MET A 58 3.59 5.09 -3.76
N ARG A 59 4.25 4.26 -4.57
CA ARG A 59 3.76 2.92 -4.92
C ARG A 59 4.55 1.90 -4.12
N ALA A 60 3.87 1.12 -3.30
CA ALA A 60 4.48 0.11 -2.46
C ALA A 60 4.17 -1.29 -3.01
N TYR A 61 5.22 -2.09 -3.17
CA TYR A 61 5.16 -3.46 -3.67
C TYR A 61 5.33 -4.43 -2.50
N PHE A 62 4.43 -5.41 -2.40
CA PHE A 62 4.42 -6.39 -1.33
C PHE A 62 4.39 -7.80 -1.88
N ARG A 63 4.98 -8.74 -1.11
CA ARG A 63 4.81 -10.18 -1.31
C ARG A 63 4.30 -10.86 -0.06
N LYS A 64 3.51 -11.93 -0.23
CA LYS A 64 3.19 -12.83 0.88
C LYS A 64 4.42 -13.64 1.28
N LYS A 65 4.63 -13.81 2.58
CA LYS A 65 5.70 -14.65 3.14
C LYS A 65 5.28 -16.13 3.09
N LYS A 66 5.26 -16.74 1.91
CA LYS A 66 5.12 -18.21 1.76
C LYS A 66 6.29 -18.79 1.01
N TRP A 67 6.74 -19.96 1.48
CA TRP A 67 8.04 -20.56 1.13
C TRP A 67 8.01 -21.40 -0.16
N PHE A 68 6.84 -21.63 -0.76
CA PHE A 68 6.71 -22.45 -1.96
C PHE A 68 5.71 -21.83 -2.95
N HIS A 69 6.16 -21.64 -4.19
CA HIS A 69 5.51 -21.03 -5.37
C HIS A 69 5.59 -19.50 -5.50
N LYS A 70 5.62 -19.04 -6.77
CA LYS A 70 5.58 -17.62 -7.18
C LYS A 70 4.50 -16.90 -6.39
N ASN A 71 4.90 -16.15 -5.36
CA ASN A 71 3.95 -15.33 -4.62
C ASN A 71 3.55 -14.17 -5.53
N PRO A 72 2.26 -13.98 -5.80
CA PRO A 72 1.83 -12.86 -6.60
C PRO A 72 2.20 -11.56 -5.89
N GLU A 73 2.75 -10.63 -6.65
CA GLU A 73 3.02 -9.28 -6.21
C GLU A 73 1.72 -8.56 -5.91
N ILE A 74 1.69 -7.80 -4.83
CA ILE A 74 0.56 -6.96 -4.43
C ILE A 74 1.05 -5.52 -4.46
N ILE A 75 0.33 -4.64 -5.15
CA ILE A 75 0.71 -3.26 -5.37
C ILE A 75 -0.31 -2.36 -4.70
N TYR A 76 0.17 -1.43 -3.89
CA TYR A 76 -0.64 -0.37 -3.31
C TYR A 76 -0.12 1.00 -3.73
N TYR A 77 -1.02 1.88 -4.16
CA TYR A 77 -0.80 3.31 -4.16
C TYR A 77 -0.98 3.84 -2.73
N VAL A 78 -0.05 4.67 -2.28
CA VAL A 78 -0.03 5.24 -0.94
C VAL A 78 0.05 6.75 -1.05
N SER A 79 -0.92 7.45 -0.46
CA SER A 79 -0.95 8.90 -0.42
C SER A 79 -1.27 9.39 0.98
N GLU A 80 -0.86 10.63 1.27
CA GLU A 80 -1.33 11.33 2.46
C GLU A 80 -2.81 11.70 2.27
N ILE A 81 -3.64 11.41 3.29
CA ILE A 81 -5.04 11.82 3.35
C ILE A 81 -5.06 13.11 4.15
N THR A 82 -5.37 14.22 3.49
CA THR A 82 -5.69 15.47 4.17
C THR A 82 -7.19 15.55 4.39
N ASP A 83 -7.61 16.07 5.55
CA ASP A 83 -9.03 16.21 5.96
C ASP A 83 -9.89 17.05 4.98
N ARG A 84 -9.28 17.62 3.93
CA ARG A 84 -9.96 18.37 2.86
C ARG A 84 -10.70 17.49 1.86
N ASP A 85 -10.43 16.18 1.84
CA ASP A 85 -11.03 15.21 0.90
C ASP A 85 -12.15 14.35 1.53
N SER A 86 -12.73 14.77 2.67
CA SER A 86 -13.84 14.07 3.36
C SER A 86 -15.19 14.75 3.17
#